data_AF-A0AA87F864-F1
#
_entry.id   AF-A0AA87F864-F1
#
_cell.length_a   1.000
_cell.length_b   1.000
_cell.length_c   1.000
_cell.angle_alpha   90.00
_cell.angle_beta   90.00
_cell.angle_gamma   90.00
#
_symmetry.space_group_name_H-M   'P 1'
#
loop_
_entity.id
_entity.type
_entity.pdbx_description
1 polymer ?
#
loop_
_entity_poly.entity_id
_entity_poly.type
_entity_poly.pdbx_seq_one_letter_code
_entity_poly.pdbx_strand_id
1 'polypeptide(L)' 'MLNLMTLTLLGGRIEWNFTKFLVDRQGRVVKRYLPTTSPLKLKEDIELYLEK' A
#
# COMPACT_ATOMS: atom_id res chain seq x y z
N MET A 1 -11.82 -19.89 -8.64
CA MET A 1 -10.41 -19.52 -8.86
C MET A 1 -10.12 -18.27 -8.04
N LEU A 2 -9.16 -18.32 -7.12
CA LEU A 2 -8.66 -17.10 -6.48
C LEU A 2 -7.80 -16.35 -7.50
N ASN A 3 -8.10 -15.07 -7.75
CA ASN A 3 -7.29 -14.23 -8.63
C ASN A 3 -5.98 -13.87 -7.93
N LEU A 4 -4.85 -13.90 -8.65
CA LEU A 4 -3.57 -13.42 -8.15
C LEU A 4 -3.67 -12.02 -7.53
N MET A 5 -4.49 -11.12 -8.11
CA MET A 5 -4.76 -9.79 -7.55
C MET A 5 -5.39 -9.82 -6.15
N THR A 6 -6.31 -10.75 -5.86
CA THR A 6 -6.93 -10.82 -4.53
C THR A 6 -5.97 -11.37 -3.49
N LEU A 7 -5.05 -12.27 -3.87
CA LEU A 7 -4.01 -12.79 -2.98
C LEU A 7 -2.98 -11.72 -2.60
N THR A 8 -2.66 -10.80 -3.52
CA THR A 8 -1.74 -9.67 -3.25
C THR A 8 -2.33 -8.67 -2.26
N LEU A 9 -3.63 -8.39 -2.36
CA LEU A 9 -4.34 -7.49 -1.44
C LEU A 9 -4.41 -8.05 -0.01
N LEU A 10 -4.45 -9.38 0.13
CA LEU A 10 -4.46 -10.08 1.43
C LEU A 10 -3.06 -10.28 2.04
N GLY A 11 -2.03 -9.63 1.49
CA GLY A 11 -0.73 -9.45 2.17
C GLY A 11 0.29 -10.57 1.99
N GLY A 12 0.03 -11.59 1.17
CA GLY A 12 0.87 -12.80 1.14
C GLY A 12 2.20 -12.68 0.38
N ARG A 13 2.25 -11.94 -0.74
CA ARG A 13 3.41 -11.97 -1.65
C ARG A 13 3.73 -10.60 -2.25
N ILE A 14 5.01 -10.26 -2.36
CA ILE A 14 5.52 -9.09 -3.09
C ILE A 14 5.79 -9.56 -4.53
N GLU A 15 4.93 -9.12 -5.46
CA GLU A 15 4.96 -9.62 -6.85
C GLU A 15 6.05 -8.98 -7.70
N TRP A 16 6.41 -7.72 -7.42
CA TRP A 16 7.37 -6.95 -8.23
C TRP A 16 8.02 -5.81 -7.45
N ASN A 17 9.09 -5.26 -8.02
CA ASN A 17 9.75 -4.04 -7.56
C ASN A 17 8.74 -2.88 -7.45
N PHE A 18 8.96 -1.99 -6.48
CA PHE A 18 8.12 -0.81 -6.19
C PHE A 18 6.73 -1.10 -5.61
N THR A 19 6.51 -2.24 -4.96
CA THR A 19 5.39 -2.35 -4.01
C THR A 19 5.62 -1.35 -2.86
N LYS A 20 4.63 -0.54 -2.51
CA LYS A 20 4.78 0.53 -1.51
C LYS A 20 3.86 0.26 -0.33
N PHE A 21 4.29 0.64 0.87
CA PHE A 21 3.53 0.51 2.10
C PHE A 21 3.50 1.86 2.82
N LEU A 22 2.31 2.30 3.24
CA LEU A 22 2.16 3.45 4.12
C LEU A 22 2.16 2.95 5.57
N VAL A 23 3.01 3.56 6.38
CA VAL A 23 3.19 3.24 7.80
C VAL A 23 2.84 4.48 8.63
N ASP A 24 2.02 4.30 9.66
CA ASP A 24 1.63 5.41 10.55
C ASP A 24 2.71 5.73 11.60
N ARG A 25 2.48 6.80 12.39
CA ARG A 25 3.39 7.25 13.45
C ARG A 25 3.63 6.21 14.55
N GLN A 26 2.74 5.23 14.70
CA GLN A 26 2.86 4.13 15.66
C GLN A 26 3.57 2.91 15.06
N GLY A 27 4.05 3.00 13.81
CA GLY A 27 4.75 1.92 13.13
C GLY A 27 3.83 0.85 12.52
N ARG A 28 2.51 1.10 12.42
CA ARG A 28 1.56 0.14 11.84
C ARG A 28 1.43 0.35 10.34
N VAL A 29 1.39 -0.74 9.57
CA VAL A 29 1.08 -0.69 8.14
C VAL A 29 -0.41 -0.39 7.96
N VAL A 30 -0.72 0.77 7.40
CA VAL A 30 -2.10 1.23 7.22
C VAL A 30 -2.62 1.08 5.79
N LYS A 31 -1.72 0.96 4.81
CA LYS A 31 -2.10 0.74 3.41
C LYS A 31 -0.96 0.10 2.61
N ARG A 32 -1.33 -0.69 1.61
CA ARG A 32 -0.43 -1.28 0.61
C ARG A 32 -0.82 -0.80 -0.79
N TYR A 33 0.16 -0.40 -1.59
CA TYR A 33 -0.03 0.03 -2.98
C TYR A 33 0.69 -0.90 -3.95
N LEU A 34 0.07 -1.09 -5.11
CA LEU A 34 0.65 -1.89 -6.18
C LEU A 34 1.87 -1.18 -6.81
N PRO A 35 2.78 -1.93 -7.44
CA PRO A 35 3.90 -1.38 -8.22
C PRO A 35 3.48 -0.27 -9.20
N THR A 36 2.35 -0.48 -9.87
CA THR A 36 1.79 0.41 -10.91
C THR A 36 1.05 1.62 -10.35
N THR A 37 0.84 1.71 -9.03
CA THR A 37 0.21 2.89 -8.43
C THR A 37 1.15 4.09 -8.53
N SER A 38 0.69 5.15 -9.20
CA SER A 38 1.40 6.42 -9.33
C SER A 38 1.64 7.06 -7.94
N PRO A 39 2.86 7.55 -7.65
CA PRO A 39 3.16 8.24 -6.39
C PRO A 39 2.23 9.42 -6.07
N LEU A 40 1.75 10.14 -7.08
CA LEU A 40 0.84 11.28 -6.86
C LEU A 40 -0.49 10.86 -6.20
N LYS A 41 -0.94 9.63 -6.42
CA LYS A 41 -2.15 9.08 -5.80
C LYS A 41 -1.97 8.74 -4.32
N LEU A 42 -0.74 8.72 -3.80
CA LEU A 42 -0.48 8.46 -2.39
C LEU A 42 -0.63 9.74 -1.54
N LYS A 43 -0.64 10.93 -2.16
CA LYS A 43 -0.61 12.21 -1.47
C LYS A 43 -1.75 12.35 -0.45
N GLU A 44 -2.98 12.10 -0.87
CA GLU A 44 -4.18 12.22 0.00
C GLU A 44 -4.10 11.29 1.22
N ASP A 45 -3.64 10.05 1.02
CA ASP A 45 -3.45 9.12 2.13
C ASP A 45 -2.32 9.58 3.07
N ILE A 46 -1.21 10.10 2.53
CA ILE A 46 -0.10 10.59 3.35
C ILE A 46 -0.56 11.78 4.21
N GLU A 47 -1.26 12.75 3.62
CA GLU A 47 -1.79 13.92 4.33
C GLU A 47 -2.75 13.52 5.45
N LEU A 48 -3.65 12.55 5.20
CA LEU A 48 -4.55 11.98 6.20
C LEU A 48 -3.83 11.41 7.44
N TYR A 49 -2.63 10.87 7.26
CA TYR A 49 -1.83 10.30 8.36
C TYR A 49 -0.77 11.27 8.92
N LEU A 50 -0.63 12.48 8.35
CA LEU A 50 0.22 13.54 8.91
C LEU A 50 -0.51 14.37 9.97
N GLU A 51 -1.81 14.60 9.78
CA GLU A 51 -2.67 15.42 10.66
C GLU A 51 -3.15 14.67 11.92
N LYS A 52 -2.82 13.39 12.05
CA LYS A 52 -3.08 12.54 13.22
C LYS A 52 -1.84 12.39 14.08
#